data_AF-A0A349ZUU7-F1
#
_entry.id   AF-A0A349ZUU7-F1
#
_cell.length_a   1.000
_cell.length_b   1.000
_cell.length_c   1.000
_cell.angle_alpha   90.00
_cell.angle_beta   90.00
_cell.angle_gamma   90.00
#
_symmetry.space_group_name_H-M   'P 1'
#
loop_
_entity.id
_entity.type
_entity.pdbx_description
1 polymer ?
#
loop_
_entity_poly.entity_id
_entity_poly.type
_entity_poly.pdbx_seq_one_letter_code
_entity_poly.pdbx_strand_id
1 'polypeptide(L)'
;KNGSMTLAGIDNALKAAGTVFDFIGFDACLMATLENGLMLSQYADYMIASEETEPGVGWYYTGWLDKLSLNTSMPTTEIGKNIVDDFVEVCNKKCRGQKTTLSVTDLAELSATVPGELTGFAKAANGMIQNDEYKTVSDARYNTREFAQSSKIDQIDLTDFAKKTGTAEGKKLAQALVDAVKYNRTSSSISDAYGISAYFPLKKMSKVDQAADIYDDIGMDSEYTSCIKSFASLQLGGQAAAASHGAPGSPLPSLLGTLMGSSQGSSMMADLFTGMLTGSFKGLSGMSSSNTGFLSDRAFDDKKAENYIRDNSLDQSALLWSRDSDGSYKLMLSQDQWSLIHDLELNVFYDDGEGYVDLGLDNVFDYDDEGNLIGEYDNTWLTMNGNVMAYYHTDTVEEEDGSLIVSGYVPAFLNGERVELLLIFDDDNPQGAVIGARPVYEESDNDTVAKNAIALKDGDKLEFVCDYYSYEGEYQDSYYLGEPLILDMNEGIKIANMDIGKSVRAVYKLTDIYEQSYWTQVIP
;
A
#
# COMPACT_ATOMS: atom_id res chain seq x y z
N LYS A 1 17.90 22.11 -11.94
CA LYS A 1 16.76 22.74 -11.23
C LYS A 1 15.68 21.68 -11.20
N ASN A 2 15.47 21.06 -10.05
CA ASN A 2 14.42 20.05 -9.90
C ASN A 2 13.07 20.75 -10.00
N GLY A 3 12.16 20.20 -10.81
CA GLY A 3 10.96 20.86 -11.32
C GLY A 3 9.68 20.60 -10.52
N SER A 4 9.77 20.08 -9.29
CA SER A 4 8.63 19.86 -8.39
C SER A 4 8.32 21.11 -7.56
N MET A 5 7.04 21.31 -7.21
CA MET A 5 6.59 22.39 -6.32
C MET A 5 6.04 21.76 -5.04
N THR A 6 6.57 22.16 -3.89
CA THR A 6 6.07 21.71 -2.58
C THR A 6 4.73 22.38 -2.25
N LEU A 7 4.00 21.85 -1.25
CA LEU A 7 2.78 22.47 -0.74
C LEU A 7 2.99 23.95 -0.37
N ALA A 8 4.07 24.25 0.36
CA ALA A 8 4.47 25.62 0.69
C ALA A 8 4.79 26.46 -0.56
N GLY A 9 5.30 25.85 -1.63
CA GLY A 9 5.50 26.51 -2.92
C GLY A 9 4.18 26.92 -3.58
N ILE A 10 3.17 26.04 -3.54
CA ILE A 10 1.83 26.30 -4.06
C ILE A 10 1.16 27.41 -3.25
N ASP A 11 1.20 27.33 -1.91
CA ASP A 11 0.65 28.35 -1.00
C ASP A 11 1.23 29.75 -1.31
N ASN A 12 2.56 29.85 -1.39
CA ASN A 12 3.23 31.12 -1.70
C ASN A 12 2.83 31.68 -3.08
N ALA A 13 2.66 30.80 -4.08
CA ALA A 13 2.25 31.21 -5.43
C ALA A 13 0.81 31.73 -5.46
N LEU A 14 -0.13 31.03 -4.81
CA LEU A 14 -1.53 31.44 -4.73
C LEU A 14 -1.70 32.73 -3.92
N LYS A 15 -0.99 32.86 -2.81
CA LYS A 15 -0.92 34.09 -2.03
C LYS A 15 -0.41 35.27 -2.85
N ALA A 16 0.64 35.06 -3.64
CA ALA A 16 1.21 36.09 -4.51
C ALA A 16 0.28 36.46 -5.67
N ALA A 17 -0.56 35.53 -6.14
CA ALA A 17 -1.57 35.81 -7.16
C ALA A 17 -2.62 36.83 -6.68
N GLY A 18 -2.95 36.84 -5.39
CA GLY A 18 -3.86 37.83 -4.79
C GLY A 18 -5.30 37.71 -5.31
N THR A 19 -5.70 36.52 -5.74
CA THR A 19 -7.02 36.19 -6.29
C THR A 19 -7.59 34.99 -5.54
N VAL A 20 -8.92 34.98 -5.41
CA VAL A 20 -9.69 33.81 -4.97
C VAL A 20 -10.36 33.20 -6.20
N PHE A 21 -10.27 31.88 -6.33
CA PHE A 21 -10.79 31.11 -7.46
C PHE A 21 -12.11 30.43 -7.10
N ASP A 22 -13.03 30.26 -8.05
CA ASP A 22 -14.22 29.44 -7.79
C ASP A 22 -13.83 27.98 -7.52
N PHE A 23 -12.83 27.45 -8.24
CA PHE A 23 -12.25 26.16 -7.94
C PHE A 23 -10.78 26.10 -8.36
N ILE A 24 -10.03 25.21 -7.71
CA ILE A 24 -8.71 24.77 -8.15
C ILE A 24 -8.80 23.27 -8.45
N GLY A 25 -8.49 22.93 -9.70
CA GLY A 25 -8.50 21.55 -10.19
C GLY A 25 -7.07 21.02 -10.36
N PHE A 26 -6.80 19.85 -9.79
CA PHE A 26 -5.57 19.11 -10.02
C PHE A 26 -5.83 17.96 -11.00
N ASP A 27 -5.53 18.19 -12.28
CA ASP A 27 -5.21 17.09 -13.21
C ASP A 27 -3.77 16.63 -12.87
N ALA A 28 -3.65 16.02 -11.70
CA ALA A 28 -2.43 15.44 -11.15
C ALA A 28 -2.79 14.37 -10.12
N CYS A 29 -2.00 13.29 -10.09
CA CYS A 29 -2.15 12.16 -9.18
C CYS A 29 -2.07 12.60 -7.71
N LEU A 30 -2.82 11.92 -6.84
CA LEU A 30 -2.62 11.97 -5.37
C LEU A 30 -2.77 13.38 -4.76
N MET A 31 -3.57 14.24 -5.39
CA MET A 31 -3.75 15.63 -4.94
C MET A 31 -4.98 15.83 -4.06
N ALA A 32 -5.89 14.85 -3.96
CA ALA A 32 -7.05 14.90 -3.05
C ALA A 32 -6.64 14.54 -1.62
N THR A 33 -5.76 15.35 -1.05
CA THR A 33 -5.24 15.19 0.31
C THR A 33 -5.86 16.25 1.22
N LEU A 34 -6.06 15.94 2.50
CA LEU A 34 -6.53 16.91 3.49
C LEU A 34 -5.63 18.16 3.55
N GLU A 35 -4.32 17.99 3.41
CA GLU A 35 -3.29 19.03 3.43
C GLU A 35 -3.50 20.05 2.32
N ASN A 36 -3.66 19.57 1.08
CA ASN A 36 -4.03 20.42 -0.06
C ASN A 36 -5.36 21.13 0.20
N GLY A 37 -6.39 20.41 0.67
CA GLY A 37 -7.70 21.00 0.93
C GLY A 37 -7.64 22.15 1.95
N LEU A 38 -6.97 21.94 3.08
CA LEU A 38 -6.85 22.96 4.12
C LEU A 38 -6.03 24.16 3.65
N MET A 39 -4.93 23.94 2.93
CA MET A 39 -4.12 25.01 2.34
C MET A 39 -4.93 25.83 1.32
N LEU A 40 -5.67 25.15 0.43
CA LEU A 40 -6.45 25.79 -0.63
C LEU A 40 -7.68 26.54 -0.14
N SER A 41 -8.17 26.28 1.07
CA SER A 41 -9.36 26.94 1.61
C SER A 41 -9.24 28.47 1.72
N GLN A 42 -8.00 28.99 1.66
CA GLN A 42 -7.71 30.43 1.63
C GLN A 42 -7.77 31.04 0.22
N TYR A 43 -7.80 30.21 -0.82
CA TYR A 43 -7.58 30.62 -2.21
C TYR A 43 -8.68 30.15 -3.16
N ALA A 44 -9.53 29.20 -2.79
CA ALA A 44 -10.64 28.74 -3.63
C ALA A 44 -11.87 28.28 -2.84
N ASP A 45 -13.04 28.24 -3.50
CA ASP A 45 -14.27 27.67 -2.93
C ASP A 45 -14.30 26.14 -3.02
N TYR A 46 -13.79 25.58 -4.13
CA TYR A 46 -13.77 24.12 -4.36
C TYR A 46 -12.40 23.59 -4.77
N MET A 47 -12.11 22.35 -4.37
CA MET A 47 -11.00 21.54 -4.90
C MET A 47 -11.55 20.39 -5.73
N ILE A 48 -10.94 20.13 -6.89
CA ILE A 48 -11.22 18.94 -7.70
C ILE A 48 -9.94 18.16 -7.86
N ALA A 49 -9.87 16.95 -7.32
CA ALA A 49 -8.63 16.17 -7.29
C ALA A 49 -8.88 14.67 -7.15
N SER A 50 -7.84 13.87 -7.40
CA SER A 50 -7.84 12.42 -7.25
C SER A 50 -7.07 11.99 -6.01
N GLU A 51 -7.60 11.00 -5.29
CA GLU A 51 -6.90 10.33 -4.19
C GLU A 51 -5.89 9.28 -4.71
N GLU A 52 -6.09 8.80 -5.93
CA GLU A 52 -5.27 7.77 -6.56
C GLU A 52 -4.41 8.38 -7.67
N THR A 53 -3.51 7.58 -8.24
CA THR A 53 -2.90 7.89 -9.53
C THR A 53 -3.96 8.03 -10.62
N GLU A 54 -3.91 9.12 -11.38
CA GLU A 54 -4.78 9.32 -12.54
C GLU A 54 -4.21 8.59 -13.76
N PRO A 55 -5.04 7.93 -14.60
CA PRO A 55 -4.57 7.39 -15.87
C PRO A 55 -4.06 8.48 -16.81
N GLY A 56 -3.05 8.13 -17.61
CA GLY A 56 -2.32 9.07 -18.48
C GLY A 56 -3.13 9.79 -19.57
N VAL A 57 -4.42 9.47 -19.70
CA VAL A 57 -5.35 10.20 -20.57
C VAL A 57 -5.70 11.59 -20.03
N GLY A 58 -5.49 11.83 -18.72
CA GLY A 58 -5.83 13.09 -18.04
C GLY A 58 -7.33 13.39 -18.06
N TRP A 59 -7.69 14.62 -17.72
CA TRP A 59 -9.08 15.06 -17.78
C TRP A 59 -9.58 15.19 -19.22
N TYR A 60 -10.86 14.88 -19.44
CA TYR A 60 -11.49 15.06 -20.74
C TYR A 60 -12.00 16.50 -20.92
N TYR A 61 -11.08 17.41 -21.26
CA TYR A 61 -11.36 18.85 -21.31
C TYR A 61 -12.48 19.28 -22.26
N THR A 62 -12.64 18.61 -23.40
CA THR A 62 -13.65 19.01 -24.40
C THR A 62 -15.07 18.97 -23.85
N GLY A 63 -15.42 17.96 -23.04
CA GLY A 63 -16.80 17.78 -22.58
C GLY A 63 -17.29 18.92 -21.68
N TRP A 64 -16.61 19.14 -20.55
CA TRP A 64 -17.01 20.19 -19.60
C TRP A 64 -16.80 21.61 -20.14
N LEU A 65 -15.77 21.87 -20.95
CA LEU A 65 -15.56 23.19 -21.57
C LEU A 65 -16.64 23.53 -22.60
N ASP A 66 -17.11 22.56 -23.39
CA ASP A 66 -18.22 22.77 -24.32
C ASP A 66 -19.50 23.15 -23.55
N LYS A 67 -19.81 22.43 -22.47
CA LYS A 67 -20.95 22.74 -21.60
C LYS A 67 -20.83 24.13 -20.96
N LEU A 68 -19.65 24.50 -20.47
CA LEU A 68 -19.39 25.82 -19.89
C LEU A 68 -19.50 26.94 -20.93
N SER A 69 -19.05 26.69 -22.17
CA SER A 69 -19.14 27.69 -23.25
C SER A 69 -20.59 28.01 -23.63
N LEU A 70 -21.50 27.05 -23.48
CA LEU A 70 -22.94 27.20 -23.72
C LEU A 70 -23.68 27.84 -22.54
N ASN A 71 -23.14 27.70 -21.32
CA ASN A 71 -23.68 28.29 -20.10
C ASN A 71 -22.57 28.78 -19.17
N THR A 72 -22.10 30.01 -19.38
CA THR A 72 -21.05 30.61 -18.54
C THR A 72 -21.52 30.97 -17.12
N SER A 73 -22.78 30.68 -16.78
CA SER A 73 -23.35 30.84 -15.43
C SER A 73 -23.61 29.49 -14.75
N MET A 74 -23.00 28.41 -15.25
CA MET A 74 -23.06 27.08 -14.64
C MET A 74 -22.50 27.12 -13.20
N PRO A 75 -23.20 26.55 -12.21
CA PRO A 75 -22.67 26.43 -10.85
C PRO A 75 -21.36 25.64 -10.82
N THR A 76 -20.41 26.06 -9.99
CA THR A 76 -19.09 25.41 -9.89
C THR A 76 -19.18 23.93 -9.55
N THR A 77 -20.13 23.52 -8.71
CA THR A 77 -20.38 22.10 -8.39
C THR A 77 -20.87 21.30 -9.60
N GLU A 78 -21.61 21.91 -10.53
CA GLU A 78 -22.02 21.28 -11.78
C GLU A 78 -20.84 21.19 -12.77
N ILE A 79 -19.97 22.22 -12.82
CA ILE A 79 -18.71 22.16 -13.58
C ILE A 79 -17.86 20.99 -13.06
N GLY A 80 -17.65 20.91 -11.75
CA GLY A 80 -16.88 19.84 -11.12
C GLY A 80 -17.47 18.46 -11.36
N LYS A 81 -18.79 18.31 -11.24
CA LYS A 81 -19.48 17.05 -11.57
C LYS A 81 -19.23 16.63 -13.02
N ASN A 82 -19.31 17.56 -13.97
CA ASN A 82 -19.03 17.26 -15.38
C ASN A 82 -17.58 16.80 -15.60
N ILE A 83 -16.61 17.43 -14.94
CA ILE A 83 -15.20 17.02 -14.99
C ILE A 83 -15.04 15.58 -14.48
N VAL A 84 -15.59 15.28 -13.30
CA VAL A 84 -15.52 13.94 -12.68
C VAL A 84 -16.19 12.88 -13.55
N ASP A 85 -17.39 13.16 -14.07
CA ASP A 85 -18.10 12.22 -14.93
C ASP A 85 -17.35 11.92 -16.22
N ASP A 86 -16.90 12.97 -16.92
CA ASP A 86 -16.21 12.83 -18.19
C ASP A 86 -14.87 12.08 -18.00
N PHE A 87 -14.14 12.35 -16.90
CA PHE A 87 -12.90 11.65 -16.57
C PHE A 87 -13.12 10.15 -16.34
N VAL A 88 -14.01 9.78 -15.40
CA VAL A 88 -14.26 8.36 -15.07
C VAL A 88 -14.81 7.60 -16.28
N GLU A 89 -15.70 8.21 -17.07
CA GLU A 89 -16.22 7.57 -18.29
C GLU A 89 -15.14 7.31 -19.34
N VAL A 90 -14.20 8.23 -19.52
CA VAL A 90 -13.09 8.06 -20.47
C VAL A 90 -12.12 7.00 -19.96
N CYS A 91 -11.79 7.00 -18.67
CA CYS A 91 -10.96 5.98 -18.06
C CYS A 91 -11.57 4.59 -18.18
N ASN A 92 -12.86 4.43 -17.90
CA ASN A 92 -13.55 3.14 -18.07
C ASN A 92 -13.52 2.62 -19.52
N LYS A 93 -13.49 3.52 -20.51
CA LYS A 93 -13.45 3.16 -21.94
C LYS A 93 -12.04 2.89 -22.45
N LYS A 94 -11.03 3.63 -21.97
CA LYS A 94 -9.66 3.63 -22.53
C LYS A 94 -8.62 2.94 -21.65
N CYS A 95 -8.92 2.79 -20.37
CA CYS A 95 -8.00 2.33 -19.32
C CYS A 95 -8.69 1.28 -18.43
N ARG A 96 -9.47 0.37 -19.04
CA ARG A 96 -10.24 -0.64 -18.31
C ARG A 96 -9.34 -1.43 -17.35
N GLY A 97 -9.79 -1.59 -16.11
CA GLY A 97 -9.03 -2.24 -15.03
C GLY A 97 -8.17 -1.29 -14.19
N GLN A 98 -7.83 -0.10 -14.68
CA GLN A 98 -7.07 0.86 -13.88
C GLN A 98 -7.95 1.53 -12.82
N LYS A 99 -7.39 1.69 -11.61
CA LYS A 99 -8.04 2.38 -10.49
C LYS A 99 -8.13 3.88 -10.79
N THR A 100 -9.31 4.47 -10.63
CA THR A 100 -9.50 5.91 -10.78
C THR A 100 -10.42 6.45 -9.71
N THR A 101 -10.08 7.62 -9.16
CA THR A 101 -10.93 8.38 -8.24
C THR A 101 -10.94 9.85 -8.66
N LEU A 102 -12.04 10.56 -8.51
CA LEU A 102 -12.05 12.02 -8.61
C LEU A 102 -13.20 12.60 -7.79
N SER A 103 -12.89 13.60 -6.97
CA SER A 103 -13.83 14.22 -6.05
C SER A 103 -13.92 15.74 -6.25
N VAL A 104 -15.04 16.33 -5.83
CA VAL A 104 -15.29 17.77 -5.71
C VAL A 104 -15.51 18.07 -4.23
N THR A 105 -14.58 18.80 -3.62
CA THR A 105 -14.61 19.13 -2.19
C THR A 105 -14.90 20.61 -1.99
N ASP A 106 -15.87 20.91 -1.12
CA ASP A 106 -16.17 22.27 -0.64
C ASP A 106 -15.17 22.67 0.44
N LEU A 107 -14.32 23.65 0.13
CA LEU A 107 -13.19 24.02 0.97
C LEU A 107 -13.59 24.87 2.18
N ALA A 108 -14.69 25.61 2.07
CA ALA A 108 -15.24 26.38 3.18
C ALA A 108 -15.83 25.44 4.23
N GLU A 109 -16.55 24.41 3.80
CA GLU A 109 -17.07 23.40 4.71
C GLU A 109 -15.96 22.53 5.31
N LEU A 110 -15.02 22.06 4.48
CA LEU A 110 -13.87 21.28 4.92
C LEU A 110 -13.10 21.98 6.05
N SER A 111 -12.70 23.25 5.82
CA SER A 111 -11.91 24.02 6.78
C SER A 111 -12.69 24.39 8.06
N ALA A 112 -14.03 24.45 7.98
CA ALA A 112 -14.87 24.78 9.13
C ALA A 112 -15.18 23.58 10.03
N THR A 113 -15.28 22.36 9.47
CA THR A 113 -15.80 21.19 10.20
C THR A 113 -14.74 20.13 10.49
N VAL A 114 -13.82 19.86 9.56
CA VAL A 114 -12.91 18.71 9.66
C VAL A 114 -11.82 18.87 10.72
N PRO A 115 -11.14 20.03 10.90
CA PRO A 115 -10.04 20.13 11.86
C PRO A 115 -10.41 19.75 13.31
N GLY A 116 -11.60 20.16 13.76
CA GLY A 116 -12.10 19.84 15.09
C GLY A 116 -12.43 18.37 15.27
N GLU A 117 -13.10 17.76 14.30
CA GLU A 117 -13.44 16.33 14.34
C GLU A 117 -12.21 15.44 14.16
N LEU A 118 -11.23 15.86 13.36
CA LEU A 118 -9.94 15.18 13.23
C LEU A 118 -9.18 15.18 14.56
N THR A 119 -9.18 16.32 15.27
CA THR A 119 -8.58 16.42 16.62
C THR A 119 -9.26 15.44 17.58
N GLY A 120 -10.59 15.34 17.55
CA GLY A 120 -11.35 14.39 18.36
C GLY A 120 -11.00 12.94 18.03
N PHE A 121 -10.96 12.60 16.74
CA PHE A 121 -10.58 11.28 16.25
C PHE A 121 -9.15 10.91 16.67
N ALA A 122 -8.19 11.80 16.44
CA ALA A 122 -6.79 11.58 16.79
C ALA A 122 -6.59 11.31 18.28
N LYS A 123 -7.30 12.04 19.15
CA LYS A 123 -7.31 11.79 20.60
C LYS A 123 -7.87 10.42 20.95
N ALA A 124 -8.98 10.03 20.33
CA ALA A 124 -9.60 8.73 20.58
C ALA A 124 -8.68 7.59 20.12
N ALA A 125 -8.16 7.66 18.89
CA ALA A 125 -7.24 6.66 18.34
C ALA A 125 -5.95 6.58 19.16
N ASN A 126 -5.30 7.71 19.45
CA ASN A 126 -4.09 7.73 20.29
C ASN A 126 -4.36 7.19 21.70
N GLY A 127 -5.54 7.47 22.26
CA GLY A 127 -5.98 6.90 23.53
C GLY A 127 -6.12 5.38 23.50
N MET A 128 -6.64 4.81 22.41
CA MET A 128 -6.68 3.34 22.20
C MET A 128 -5.27 2.75 22.19
N ILE A 129 -4.37 3.37 21.41
CA ILE A 129 -2.98 2.91 21.31
C ILE A 129 -2.29 2.93 22.69
N GLN A 130 -2.52 3.97 23.50
CA GLN A 130 -1.94 4.10 24.85
C GLN A 130 -2.54 3.17 25.91
N ASN A 131 -3.69 2.55 25.62
CA ASN A 131 -4.43 1.70 26.55
C ASN A 131 -4.54 0.24 26.06
N ASP A 132 -3.49 -0.26 25.41
CA ASP A 132 -3.36 -1.66 24.96
C ASP A 132 -4.39 -2.07 23.88
N GLU A 133 -4.90 -1.12 23.09
CA GLU A 133 -5.79 -1.34 21.95
C GLU A 133 -5.12 -1.00 20.60
N TYR A 134 -3.77 -1.04 20.53
CA TYR A 134 -3.01 -0.78 19.29
C TYR A 134 -3.47 -1.68 18.14
N LYS A 135 -3.67 -2.98 18.40
CA LYS A 135 -4.16 -3.95 17.42
C LYS A 135 -5.43 -3.46 16.70
N THR A 136 -6.39 -2.91 17.43
CA THR A 136 -7.63 -2.38 16.82
C THR A 136 -7.36 -1.25 15.83
N VAL A 137 -6.43 -0.35 16.16
CA VAL A 137 -6.03 0.76 15.28
C VAL A 137 -5.19 0.24 14.11
N SER A 138 -4.34 -0.76 14.35
CA SER A 138 -3.51 -1.39 13.33
C SER A 138 -4.36 -2.17 12.32
N ASP A 139 -5.31 -2.98 12.80
CA ASP A 139 -6.30 -3.67 11.97
C ASP A 139 -7.09 -2.66 11.15
N ALA A 140 -7.53 -1.55 11.74
CA ALA A 140 -8.22 -0.49 11.01
C ALA A 140 -7.32 0.12 9.91
N ARG A 141 -6.07 0.46 10.23
CA ARG A 141 -5.10 1.04 9.28
C ARG A 141 -4.78 0.09 8.13
N TYR A 142 -4.56 -1.19 8.43
CA TYR A 142 -4.26 -2.22 7.43
C TYR A 142 -5.43 -2.44 6.47
N ASN A 143 -6.65 -2.55 7.00
CA ASN A 143 -7.84 -2.77 6.20
C ASN A 143 -8.35 -1.51 5.49
N THR A 144 -7.78 -0.34 5.76
CA THR A 144 -8.20 0.91 5.11
C THR A 144 -7.72 0.95 3.67
N ARG A 145 -8.53 1.53 2.77
CA ARG A 145 -8.10 1.83 1.40
C ARG A 145 -6.85 2.71 1.38
N GLU A 146 -5.76 2.14 0.88
CA GLU A 146 -4.51 2.84 0.60
C GLU A 146 -4.37 3.11 -0.91
N PHE A 147 -3.79 4.27 -1.25
CA PHE A 147 -3.58 4.72 -2.62
C PHE A 147 -2.10 4.65 -3.01
N ALA A 148 -1.82 4.46 -4.31
CA ALA A 148 -0.49 4.26 -4.84
C ALA A 148 0.36 3.23 -4.05
N GLN A 149 -0.24 2.09 -3.69
CA GLN A 149 0.36 1.04 -2.84
C GLN A 149 1.77 0.61 -3.28
N SER A 150 2.04 0.57 -4.59
CA SER A 150 3.37 0.24 -5.12
C SER A 150 4.45 1.25 -4.76
N SER A 151 4.07 2.52 -4.60
CA SER A 151 4.96 3.62 -4.20
C SER A 151 5.10 3.74 -2.68
N LYS A 152 4.32 2.95 -1.93
CA LYS A 152 4.35 2.83 -0.47
C LYS A 152 4.31 4.20 0.21
N ILE A 153 3.45 5.10 -0.25
CA ILE A 153 3.42 6.49 0.24
C ILE A 153 2.57 6.65 1.50
N ASP A 154 1.93 5.58 1.98
CA ASP A 154 1.10 5.55 3.19
C ASP A 154 -0.05 6.58 3.18
N GLN A 155 -0.59 6.89 1.99
CA GLN A 155 -1.78 7.71 1.85
C GLN A 155 -3.03 6.85 1.87
N ILE A 156 -3.90 7.10 2.84
CA ILE A 156 -5.12 6.33 3.07
C ILE A 156 -6.36 7.18 2.91
N ASP A 157 -7.49 6.56 2.56
CA ASP A 157 -8.79 7.20 2.65
C ASP A 157 -9.12 7.51 4.11
N LEU A 158 -9.26 8.80 4.42
CA LEU A 158 -9.45 9.25 5.80
C LEU A 158 -10.84 8.93 6.34
N THR A 159 -11.86 8.86 5.47
CA THR A 159 -13.23 8.52 5.85
C THR A 159 -13.33 7.04 6.21
N ASP A 160 -12.77 6.18 5.39
CA ASP A 160 -12.71 4.73 5.57
C ASP A 160 -11.93 4.38 6.85
N PHE A 161 -10.75 5.00 7.04
CA PHE A 161 -9.97 4.82 8.27
C PHE A 161 -10.76 5.20 9.52
N ALA A 162 -11.41 6.36 9.50
CA ALA A 162 -12.17 6.86 10.64
C ALA A 162 -13.37 5.96 10.95
N LYS A 163 -14.01 5.36 9.93
CA LYS A 163 -15.06 4.35 10.10
C LYS A 163 -14.52 3.04 10.67
N LYS A 164 -13.43 2.50 10.10
CA LYS A 164 -12.83 1.20 10.47
C LYS A 164 -12.23 1.20 11.87
N THR A 165 -11.76 2.36 12.35
CA THR A 165 -11.31 2.52 13.75
C THR A 165 -12.45 2.30 14.75
N GLY A 166 -13.72 2.48 14.34
CA GLY A 166 -14.89 2.09 15.13
C GLY A 166 -15.28 3.02 16.29
N THR A 167 -14.61 4.16 16.46
CA THR A 167 -14.89 5.14 17.53
C THR A 167 -16.07 6.06 17.21
N ALA A 168 -16.64 6.70 18.24
CA ALA A 168 -17.71 7.69 18.03
C ALA A 168 -17.17 8.95 17.34
N GLU A 169 -15.94 9.34 17.68
CA GLU A 169 -15.18 10.43 17.09
C GLU A 169 -14.83 10.13 15.62
N GLY A 170 -14.42 8.90 15.31
CA GLY A 170 -14.18 8.47 13.94
C GLY A 170 -15.42 8.57 13.05
N LYS A 171 -16.60 8.21 13.57
CA LYS A 171 -17.87 8.39 12.85
C LYS A 171 -18.21 9.86 12.58
N LYS A 172 -17.88 10.77 13.49
CA LYS A 172 -18.10 12.22 13.28
C LYS A 172 -17.13 12.77 12.24
N LEU A 173 -15.86 12.40 12.30
CA LEU A 173 -14.86 12.76 11.30
C LEU A 173 -15.29 12.26 9.91
N ALA A 174 -15.67 10.99 9.79
CA ALA A 174 -16.16 10.41 8.55
C ALA A 174 -17.37 11.18 7.99
N GLN A 175 -18.31 11.58 8.86
CA GLN A 175 -19.46 12.38 8.44
C GLN A 175 -19.04 13.77 7.95
N ALA A 176 -18.16 14.47 8.67
CA ALA A 176 -17.68 15.79 8.28
C ALA A 176 -16.94 15.77 6.93
N LEU A 177 -16.16 14.72 6.66
CA LEU A 177 -15.49 14.51 5.37
C LEU A 177 -16.49 14.26 4.24
N VAL A 178 -17.44 13.35 4.45
CA VAL A 178 -18.50 13.07 3.46
C VAL A 178 -19.35 14.30 3.17
N ASP A 179 -19.65 15.11 4.18
CA ASP A 179 -20.43 16.35 3.99
C ASP A 179 -19.64 17.40 3.18
N ALA A 180 -18.32 17.51 3.39
CA ALA A 180 -17.45 18.40 2.62
C ALA A 180 -17.28 17.95 1.16
N VAL A 181 -17.30 16.63 0.88
CA VAL A 181 -17.19 16.08 -0.49
C VAL A 181 -18.55 16.14 -1.20
N LYS A 182 -18.72 17.10 -2.11
CA LYS A 182 -19.98 17.37 -2.81
C LYS A 182 -20.27 16.42 -3.96
N TYR A 183 -19.22 15.83 -4.52
CA TYR A 183 -19.34 14.81 -5.54
C TYR A 183 -18.10 13.92 -5.52
N ASN A 184 -18.28 12.62 -5.67
CA ASN A 184 -17.19 11.65 -5.74
C ASN A 184 -17.58 10.54 -6.72
N ARG A 185 -16.63 10.09 -7.53
CA ARG A 185 -16.83 8.96 -8.43
C ARG A 185 -15.54 8.17 -8.58
N THR A 186 -15.68 6.85 -8.64
CA THR A 186 -14.57 5.91 -8.76
C THR A 186 -14.75 4.96 -9.95
N SER A 187 -13.69 4.25 -10.36
CA SER A 187 -13.80 3.06 -11.21
C SER A 187 -14.31 1.87 -10.39
N SER A 188 -14.76 0.80 -11.05
CA SER A 188 -15.21 -0.41 -10.34
C SER A 188 -14.06 -1.20 -9.70
N SER A 189 -12.83 -1.02 -10.19
CA SER A 189 -11.61 -1.63 -9.65
C SER A 189 -11.11 -1.01 -8.33
N ILE A 190 -11.87 -0.09 -7.73
CA ILE A 190 -11.54 0.50 -6.43
C ILE A 190 -12.79 0.73 -5.57
N SER A 191 -12.72 0.25 -4.33
CA SER A 191 -13.74 0.43 -3.30
C SER A 191 -13.19 1.29 -2.14
N ASP A 192 -14.10 1.78 -1.30
CA ASP A 192 -13.79 2.53 -0.09
C ASP A 192 -12.94 3.81 -0.29
N ALA A 193 -13.09 4.45 -1.46
CA ALA A 193 -12.52 5.77 -1.75
C ALA A 193 -13.63 6.83 -1.75
N TYR A 194 -13.58 7.73 -0.78
CA TYR A 194 -14.60 8.71 -0.40
C TYR A 194 -14.20 10.15 -0.73
N GLY A 195 -13.00 10.37 -1.27
CA GLY A 195 -12.61 11.60 -1.94
C GLY A 195 -11.61 12.49 -1.21
N ILE A 196 -11.15 12.12 -0.02
CA ILE A 196 -10.08 12.81 0.72
C ILE A 196 -9.17 11.80 1.43
N SER A 197 -7.91 11.82 1.02
CA SER A 197 -6.83 11.04 1.62
C SER A 197 -6.04 11.83 2.67
N ALA A 198 -5.32 11.11 3.54
CA ALA A 198 -4.33 11.66 4.46
C ALA A 198 -3.19 10.66 4.68
N TYR A 199 -2.02 11.14 5.11
CA TYR A 199 -0.92 10.26 5.47
C TYR A 199 -1.17 9.60 6.84
N PHE A 200 -1.05 8.27 6.91
CA PHE A 200 -0.97 7.55 8.17
C PHE A 200 0.01 6.37 8.04
N PRO A 201 1.02 6.27 8.90
CA PRO A 201 2.17 5.37 8.69
C PRO A 201 1.77 3.90 8.64
N LEU A 202 2.43 3.15 7.75
CA LEU A 202 2.47 1.69 7.72
C LEU A 202 3.78 1.21 7.07
N LYS A 203 3.99 1.44 5.77
CA LYS A 203 5.14 0.91 5.02
C LYS A 203 6.32 1.88 4.95
N LYS A 204 6.08 3.18 5.10
CA LYS A 204 7.07 4.26 4.91
C LYS A 204 7.10 5.19 6.11
N MET A 205 7.37 4.59 7.27
CA MET A 205 7.56 5.31 8.55
C MET A 205 8.68 6.36 8.50
N SER A 206 9.61 6.28 7.55
CA SER A 206 10.62 7.32 7.29
C SER A 206 10.04 8.69 6.93
N LYS A 207 8.73 8.76 6.64
CA LYS A 207 8.02 10.00 6.31
C LYS A 207 7.27 10.62 7.50
N VAL A 208 7.22 9.96 8.67
CA VAL A 208 6.47 10.46 9.83
C VAL A 208 6.91 11.86 10.25
N ASP A 209 8.23 12.10 10.34
CA ASP A 209 8.77 13.42 10.70
C ASP A 209 8.40 14.47 9.65
N GLN A 210 8.55 14.15 8.36
CA GLN A 210 8.19 15.04 7.26
C GLN A 210 6.69 15.38 7.26
N ALA A 211 5.83 14.39 7.47
CA ALA A 211 4.39 14.60 7.54
C ALA A 211 4.02 15.48 8.75
N ALA A 212 4.63 15.23 9.91
CA ALA A 212 4.42 16.05 11.10
C ALA A 212 4.81 17.52 10.86
N ASP A 213 5.95 17.77 10.24
CA ASP A 213 6.39 19.13 9.89
C ASP A 213 5.40 19.83 8.94
N ILE A 214 4.90 19.12 7.91
CA ILE A 214 3.91 19.66 6.97
C ILE A 214 2.61 20.03 7.68
N TYR A 215 2.10 19.16 8.55
CA TYR A 215 0.88 19.39 9.31
C TYR A 215 1.01 20.60 10.24
N ASP A 216 2.16 20.74 10.92
CA ASP A 216 2.45 21.89 11.77
C ASP A 216 2.52 23.19 10.95
N ASP A 217 3.15 23.16 9.77
CA ASP A 217 3.29 24.31 8.86
C ASP A 217 1.94 24.83 8.33
N ILE A 218 0.97 23.93 8.08
CA ILE A 218 -0.39 24.31 7.67
C ILE A 218 -1.33 24.59 8.84
N GLY A 219 -0.82 24.57 10.08
CA GLY A 219 -1.56 24.93 11.29
C GLY A 219 -2.58 23.88 11.73
N MET A 220 -2.38 22.61 11.38
CA MET A 220 -3.16 21.51 11.93
C MET A 220 -2.81 21.28 13.40
N ASP A 221 -3.78 20.76 14.16
CA ASP A 221 -3.60 20.46 15.57
C ASP A 221 -2.62 19.27 15.76
N SER A 222 -1.73 19.38 16.74
CA SER A 222 -0.66 18.41 17.00
C SER A 222 -1.16 17.04 17.48
N GLU A 223 -2.44 16.87 17.74
CA GLU A 223 -2.99 15.60 18.22
C GLU A 223 -2.99 14.54 17.11
N TYR A 224 -3.21 14.94 15.85
CA TYR A 224 -3.06 14.02 14.71
C TYR A 224 -1.61 13.59 14.52
N THR A 225 -0.67 14.55 14.58
CA THR A 225 0.77 14.25 14.52
C THR A 225 1.21 13.39 15.70
N SER A 226 0.70 13.63 16.90
CA SER A 226 0.95 12.79 18.07
C SER A 226 0.43 11.36 17.87
N CYS A 227 -0.76 11.19 17.28
CA CYS A 227 -1.32 9.88 16.98
C CYS A 227 -0.48 9.08 15.99
N ILE A 228 -0.05 9.68 14.86
CA ILE A 228 0.80 8.99 13.88
C ILE A 228 2.18 8.63 14.45
N LYS A 229 2.79 9.54 15.24
CA LYS A 229 4.07 9.29 15.91
C LYS A 229 3.93 8.14 16.91
N SER A 230 2.81 8.10 17.62
CA SER A 230 2.51 7.03 18.57
C SER A 230 2.36 5.66 17.89
N PHE A 231 1.55 5.60 16.82
CA PHE A 231 1.35 4.38 16.04
C PHE A 231 2.66 3.85 15.48
N ALA A 232 3.42 4.71 14.78
CA ALA A 232 4.71 4.34 14.19
C ALA A 232 5.71 3.87 15.25
N SER A 233 5.69 4.43 16.46
CA SER A 233 6.61 4.02 17.53
C SER A 233 6.38 2.58 17.99
N LEU A 234 5.12 2.16 18.16
CA LEU A 234 4.79 0.78 18.52
C LEU A 234 5.06 -0.19 17.39
N GLN A 235 4.73 0.20 16.16
CA GLN A 235 5.06 -0.57 14.96
C GLN A 235 6.57 -0.84 14.87
N LEU A 236 7.38 0.23 14.99
CA LEU A 236 8.84 0.13 15.00
C LEU A 236 9.35 -0.77 16.13
N GLY A 237 8.76 -0.65 17.32
CA GLY A 237 9.09 -1.48 18.47
C GLY A 237 8.80 -2.96 18.21
N GLY A 238 7.67 -3.29 17.59
CA GLY A 238 7.31 -4.66 17.21
C GLY A 238 8.26 -5.26 16.18
N GLN A 239 8.58 -4.50 15.11
CA GLN A 239 9.55 -4.92 14.09
C GLN A 239 10.95 -5.15 14.67
N ALA A 240 11.42 -4.21 15.50
CA ALA A 240 12.69 -4.34 16.18
C ALA A 240 12.68 -5.57 17.12
N ALA A 241 11.56 -5.81 17.80
CA ALA A 241 11.41 -6.96 18.67
C ALA A 241 11.53 -8.28 17.90
N ALA A 242 10.83 -8.42 16.78
CA ALA A 242 10.92 -9.59 15.94
C ALA A 242 12.35 -9.84 15.43
N ALA A 243 13.03 -8.80 14.92
CA ALA A 243 14.41 -8.89 14.44
C ALA A 243 15.38 -9.39 15.53
N SER A 244 15.18 -8.98 16.79
CA SER A 244 16.01 -9.44 17.91
C SER A 244 15.81 -10.93 18.26
N HIS A 245 14.65 -11.49 17.96
CA HIS A 245 14.32 -12.91 18.15
C HIS A 245 14.70 -13.76 16.94
N GLY A 246 15.46 -13.20 15.99
CA GLY A 246 15.88 -13.90 14.79
C GLY A 246 14.77 -14.07 13.76
N ALA A 247 13.67 -13.31 13.86
CA ALA A 247 12.71 -13.19 12.76
C ALA A 247 13.45 -12.54 11.59
N PRO A 248 13.80 -13.30 10.56
CA PRO A 248 14.44 -12.71 9.42
C PRO A 248 13.32 -11.97 8.68
N GLY A 249 13.51 -10.67 8.42
CA GLY A 249 12.73 -9.95 7.40
C GLY A 249 13.05 -10.47 5.98
N SER A 250 13.29 -11.77 5.84
CA SER A 250 13.84 -12.44 4.69
C SER A 250 13.37 -13.90 4.65
N PRO A 251 13.04 -14.42 3.45
CA PRO A 251 12.66 -15.82 3.24
C PRO A 251 13.81 -16.81 3.48
N LEU A 252 15.05 -16.34 3.57
CA LEU A 252 16.25 -17.17 3.44
C LEU A 252 16.40 -18.24 4.52
N PRO A 253 16.16 -17.96 5.82
CA PRO A 253 16.27 -19.01 6.83
C PRO A 253 15.24 -20.12 6.67
N SER A 254 14.09 -19.82 6.07
CA SER A 254 13.14 -20.84 5.65
C SER A 254 13.69 -21.67 4.50
N LEU A 255 14.16 -21.03 3.42
CA LEU A 255 14.69 -21.70 2.23
C LEU A 255 15.87 -22.62 2.55
N LEU A 256 16.76 -22.19 3.45
CA LEU A 256 17.92 -22.98 3.88
C LEU A 256 17.60 -24.03 4.95
N GLY A 257 16.35 -24.09 5.43
CA GLY A 257 15.95 -24.99 6.51
C GLY A 257 16.62 -24.68 7.84
N THR A 258 17.15 -23.46 8.00
CA THR A 258 17.81 -22.98 9.21
C THR A 258 16.86 -22.25 10.15
N LEU A 259 15.56 -22.22 9.85
CA LEU A 259 14.52 -21.73 10.75
C LEU A 259 14.56 -22.56 12.05
N MET A 260 15.28 -22.03 13.05
CA MET A 260 15.41 -22.64 14.36
C MET A 260 14.52 -21.90 15.34
N GLY A 261 13.65 -22.63 16.04
CA GLY A 261 12.84 -22.09 17.14
C GLY A 261 13.73 -21.68 18.32
N SER A 262 14.31 -20.48 18.26
CA SER A 262 15.07 -19.91 19.38
C SER A 262 14.13 -19.19 20.33
N SER A 263 13.78 -19.83 21.43
CA SER A 263 13.21 -19.16 22.60
C SER A 263 14.33 -18.58 23.47
N GLN A 264 14.71 -17.32 23.26
CA GLN A 264 15.63 -16.62 24.17
C GLN A 264 15.05 -15.30 24.70
N GLY A 265 14.80 -15.31 26.02
CA GLY A 265 15.17 -14.25 26.98
C GLY A 265 14.62 -12.83 26.78
N SER A 266 13.60 -12.51 27.59
CA SER A 266 12.92 -11.20 27.76
C SER A 266 13.77 -9.99 28.21
N SER A 267 15.10 -10.10 28.29
CA SER A 267 15.97 -9.02 28.80
C SER A 267 16.61 -8.14 27.73
N MET A 268 16.32 -8.35 26.44
CA MET A 268 16.92 -7.61 25.32
C MET A 268 16.06 -6.42 24.82
N MET A 269 14.77 -6.34 25.19
CA MET A 269 13.85 -5.30 24.67
C MET A 269 14.17 -3.88 25.16
N ALA A 270 14.49 -3.71 26.44
CA ALA A 270 14.79 -2.38 27.00
C ALA A 270 16.09 -1.78 26.42
N ASP A 271 17.10 -2.63 26.20
CA ASP A 271 18.34 -2.25 25.53
C ASP A 271 18.10 -1.91 24.05
N LEU A 272 17.10 -2.54 23.42
CA LEU A 272 16.69 -2.26 22.05
C LEU A 272 15.94 -0.95 21.92
N PHE A 273 14.96 -0.67 22.78
CA PHE A 273 14.29 0.65 22.82
C PHE A 273 15.30 1.76 23.12
N THR A 274 16.27 1.51 24.02
CA THR A 274 17.38 2.43 24.26
C THR A 274 18.29 2.57 23.03
N GLY A 275 18.58 1.47 22.33
CA GLY A 275 19.32 1.46 21.06
C GLY A 275 18.62 2.24 19.96
N MET A 276 17.31 2.11 19.86
CA MET A 276 16.42 2.80 18.93
C MET A 276 16.42 4.31 19.22
N LEU A 277 16.26 4.70 20.48
CA LEU A 277 16.36 6.09 20.93
C LEU A 277 17.75 6.71 20.74
N THR A 278 18.81 5.89 20.73
CA THR A 278 20.20 6.35 20.56
C THR A 278 20.69 6.24 19.11
N GLY A 279 19.83 5.87 18.16
CA GLY A 279 20.12 5.89 16.73
C GLY A 279 20.70 4.60 16.14
N SER A 280 20.68 3.49 16.87
CA SER A 280 21.22 2.19 16.43
C SER A 280 20.14 1.30 15.81
N PHE A 281 19.70 1.62 14.58
CA PHE A 281 18.62 0.92 13.84
C PHE A 281 19.11 -0.22 12.93
N LYS A 282 20.15 -0.93 13.34
CA LYS A 282 20.82 -1.91 12.47
C LYS A 282 19.85 -3.06 12.11
N GLY A 283 19.41 -3.11 10.85
CA GLY A 283 18.52 -4.15 10.32
C GLY A 283 17.12 -3.68 9.96
N LEU A 284 16.78 -2.42 10.19
CA LEU A 284 15.46 -1.88 9.84
C LEU A 284 15.52 -1.04 8.56
N SER A 285 14.87 -1.53 7.51
CA SER A 285 14.93 -0.92 6.18
C SER A 285 14.36 0.51 6.17
N GLY A 286 15.04 1.44 5.50
CA GLY A 286 14.60 2.83 5.34
C GLY A 286 14.72 3.73 6.58
N MET A 287 15.20 3.21 7.72
CA MET A 287 15.32 3.97 8.98
C MET A 287 16.76 4.41 9.27
N SER A 288 16.89 5.62 9.82
CA SER A 288 18.16 6.24 10.14
C SER A 288 18.00 7.26 11.27
N SER A 289 19.11 7.79 11.79
CA SER A 289 19.06 8.85 12.80
C SER A 289 18.45 10.17 12.31
N SER A 290 18.23 10.36 10.99
CA SER A 290 17.67 11.59 10.42
C SER A 290 16.17 11.56 10.21
N ASN A 291 15.49 10.41 10.36
CA ASN A 291 14.06 10.25 10.12
C ASN A 291 13.35 9.46 11.23
N THR A 292 13.87 9.59 12.45
CA THR A 292 13.40 8.91 13.66
C THR A 292 13.18 9.89 14.83
N GLY A 293 13.03 11.18 14.52
CA GLY A 293 12.75 12.24 15.50
C GLY A 293 11.44 12.00 16.25
N PHE A 294 10.45 11.42 15.59
CA PHE A 294 9.16 11.07 16.19
C PHE A 294 9.27 10.18 17.43
N LEU A 295 10.34 9.40 17.56
CA LEU A 295 10.55 8.55 18.73
C LEU A 295 10.80 9.35 20.01
N SER A 296 11.43 10.53 19.93
CA SER A 296 11.70 11.33 21.14
C SER A 296 10.46 12.06 21.65
N ASP A 297 9.50 12.34 20.77
CA ASP A 297 8.35 13.18 21.04
C ASP A 297 7.06 12.37 21.27
N ARG A 298 7.18 11.05 21.43
CA ARG A 298 6.03 10.16 21.61
C ARG A 298 5.43 10.26 23.01
N ALA A 299 4.11 10.15 23.08
CA ALA A 299 3.38 10.10 24.34
C ALA A 299 3.22 8.64 24.84
N PHE A 300 4.31 7.98 25.24
CA PHE A 300 4.25 6.61 25.77
C PHE A 300 4.98 6.39 27.10
N ASP A 301 4.48 5.40 27.84
CA ASP A 301 5.24 4.68 28.86
C ASP A 301 5.94 3.49 28.19
N ASP A 302 7.27 3.55 28.11
CA ASP A 302 8.10 2.52 27.47
C ASP A 302 7.81 1.11 28.02
N LYS A 303 7.53 0.98 29.32
CA LYS A 303 7.24 -0.33 29.92
C LYS A 303 5.91 -0.89 29.48
N LYS A 304 4.91 -0.03 29.23
CA LYS A 304 3.62 -0.49 28.69
C LYS A 304 3.79 -0.96 27.27
N ALA A 305 4.48 -0.18 26.43
CA ALA A 305 4.79 -0.55 25.05
C ALA A 305 5.53 -1.89 24.97
N GLU A 306 6.56 -2.09 25.81
CA GLU A 306 7.31 -3.35 25.89
C GLU A 306 6.42 -4.54 26.27
N ASN A 307 5.55 -4.39 27.27
CA ASN A 307 4.64 -5.47 27.67
C ASN A 307 3.64 -5.77 26.56
N TYR A 308 3.08 -4.73 25.93
CA TYR A 308 2.15 -4.89 24.82
C TYR A 308 2.78 -5.67 23.66
N ILE A 309 3.97 -5.27 23.22
CA ILE A 309 4.68 -5.94 22.12
C ILE A 309 4.94 -7.39 22.48
N ARG A 310 5.48 -7.67 23.67
CA ARG A 310 5.75 -9.05 24.11
C ARG A 310 4.50 -9.92 24.09
N ASP A 311 3.38 -9.38 24.58
CA ASP A 311 2.14 -10.15 24.74
C ASP A 311 1.38 -10.29 23.39
N ASN A 312 1.73 -9.50 22.38
CA ASN A 312 1.14 -9.51 21.03
C ASN A 312 2.19 -9.76 19.93
N SER A 313 3.23 -10.56 20.21
CA SER A 313 4.23 -10.99 19.22
C SER A 313 3.89 -12.38 18.67
N LEU A 314 4.21 -12.61 17.39
CA LEU A 314 4.05 -13.91 16.76
C LEU A 314 5.10 -14.92 17.29
N ASP A 315 4.65 -16.12 17.65
CA ASP A 315 5.52 -17.22 18.04
C ASP A 315 6.06 -17.93 16.79
N GLN A 316 7.29 -17.59 16.42
CA GLN A 316 7.98 -18.17 15.27
C GLN A 316 8.18 -19.69 15.37
N SER A 317 8.21 -20.25 16.59
CA SER A 317 8.34 -21.70 16.75
C SER A 317 7.08 -22.46 16.33
N ALA A 318 5.95 -21.76 16.18
CA ALA A 318 4.70 -22.30 15.66
C ALA A 318 4.59 -22.22 14.13
N LEU A 319 5.55 -21.57 13.44
CA LEU A 319 5.58 -21.45 11.96
C LEU A 319 6.13 -22.72 11.26
N LEU A 320 5.99 -23.88 11.90
CA LEU A 320 6.51 -25.16 11.45
C LEU A 320 5.36 -26.07 11.00
N TRP A 321 5.57 -26.80 9.91
CA TRP A 321 4.58 -27.75 9.40
C TRP A 321 4.42 -28.94 10.35
N SER A 322 3.17 -29.22 10.72
CA SER A 322 2.80 -30.41 11.48
C SER A 322 2.07 -31.39 10.56
N ARG A 323 2.42 -32.67 10.65
CA ARG A 323 1.75 -33.71 9.88
C ARG A 323 0.51 -34.18 10.62
N ASP A 324 -0.65 -34.03 10.00
CA ASP A 324 -1.93 -34.46 10.58
C ASP A 324 -2.21 -35.95 10.30
N SER A 325 -3.24 -36.48 10.94
CA SER A 325 -3.71 -37.86 10.89
C SER A 325 -4.13 -38.33 9.49
N ASP A 326 -4.56 -37.41 8.62
CA ASP A 326 -4.85 -37.65 7.20
C ASP A 326 -3.60 -37.72 6.32
N GLY A 327 -2.44 -37.36 6.86
CA GLY A 327 -1.14 -37.37 6.19
C GLY A 327 -0.76 -36.04 5.53
N SER A 328 -1.63 -35.04 5.52
CA SER A 328 -1.37 -33.68 5.03
C SER A 328 -0.50 -32.89 6.01
N TYR A 329 0.17 -31.85 5.51
CA TYR A 329 0.93 -30.91 6.33
C TYR A 329 0.12 -29.66 6.57
N LYS A 330 0.03 -29.26 7.85
CA LYS A 330 -0.79 -28.14 8.29
C LYS A 330 0.00 -27.21 9.20
N LEU A 331 -0.24 -25.92 9.07
CA LEU A 331 0.23 -24.91 10.01
C LEU A 331 -0.84 -24.72 11.09
N MET A 332 -0.51 -25.09 12.31
CA MET A 332 -1.43 -25.01 13.45
C MET A 332 -1.08 -23.81 14.31
N LEU A 333 -1.82 -22.71 14.16
CA LEU A 333 -1.73 -21.54 15.02
C LEU A 333 -2.98 -21.43 15.89
N SER A 334 -2.82 -20.91 17.10
CA SER A 334 -3.99 -20.57 17.93
C SER A 334 -4.76 -19.41 17.29
N GLN A 335 -6.05 -19.30 17.61
CA GLN A 335 -6.88 -18.16 17.17
C GLN A 335 -6.28 -16.81 17.58
N ASP A 336 -5.65 -16.73 18.76
CA ASP A 336 -4.96 -15.52 19.22
C ASP A 336 -3.78 -15.16 18.31
N GLN A 337 -2.99 -16.15 17.87
CA GLN A 337 -1.88 -15.94 16.94
C GLN A 337 -2.37 -15.60 15.53
N TRP A 338 -3.40 -16.29 15.03
CA TRP A 338 -4.05 -15.93 13.77
C TRP A 338 -4.59 -14.50 13.77
N SER A 339 -5.12 -14.04 14.90
CA SER A 339 -5.64 -12.68 15.01
C SER A 339 -4.56 -11.60 14.85
N LEU A 340 -3.28 -11.93 15.07
CA LEU A 340 -2.15 -11.01 14.90
C LEU A 340 -1.67 -10.90 13.45
N ILE A 341 -2.19 -11.72 12.53
CA ILE A 341 -1.76 -11.76 11.14
C ILE A 341 -2.69 -10.87 10.31
N HIS A 342 -2.09 -9.90 9.63
CA HIS A 342 -2.76 -9.00 8.69
C HIS A 342 -2.76 -9.57 7.28
N ASP A 343 -1.66 -10.17 6.84
CA ASP A 343 -1.50 -10.67 5.48
C ASP A 343 -0.91 -12.07 5.42
N LEU A 344 -1.30 -12.82 4.39
CA LEU A 344 -0.79 -14.14 4.06
C LEU A 344 -0.58 -14.25 2.56
N GLU A 345 0.67 -14.46 2.15
CA GLU A 345 1.06 -14.56 0.74
C GLU A 345 1.87 -15.85 0.51
N LEU A 346 1.61 -16.54 -0.60
CA LEU A 346 2.45 -17.62 -1.10
C LEU A 346 3.66 -17.01 -1.81
N ASN A 347 4.87 -17.34 -1.35
CA ASN A 347 6.11 -16.91 -1.98
C ASN A 347 6.80 -18.11 -2.63
N VAL A 348 7.06 -18.03 -3.94
CA VAL A 348 7.59 -19.15 -4.72
C VAL A 348 9.00 -18.85 -5.22
N PHE A 349 9.90 -19.82 -5.04
CA PHE A 349 11.29 -19.74 -5.46
C PHE A 349 11.65 -20.89 -6.39
N TYR A 350 12.42 -20.60 -7.44
CA TYR A 350 13.00 -21.60 -8.32
C TYR A 350 14.49 -21.77 -8.03
N ASP A 351 14.91 -23.00 -7.75
CA ASP A 351 16.31 -23.39 -7.53
C ASP A 351 16.95 -23.74 -8.89
N ASP A 352 17.81 -22.85 -9.39
CA ASP A 352 18.49 -23.01 -10.68
C ASP A 352 19.80 -23.81 -10.60
N GLY A 353 20.18 -24.24 -9.40
CA GLY A 353 21.43 -24.96 -9.11
C GLY A 353 22.61 -24.06 -8.73
N GLU A 354 22.47 -22.74 -8.83
CA GLU A 354 23.45 -21.74 -8.35
C GLU A 354 22.89 -20.89 -7.19
N GLY A 355 21.56 -20.80 -7.07
CA GLY A 355 20.85 -20.02 -6.07
C GLY A 355 19.33 -20.13 -6.20
N TYR A 356 18.62 -19.16 -5.62
CA TYR A 356 17.17 -19.07 -5.62
C TYR A 356 16.70 -17.85 -6.42
N VAL A 357 15.90 -18.11 -7.45
CA VAL A 357 15.17 -17.12 -8.22
C VAL A 357 13.82 -16.88 -7.54
N ASP A 358 13.54 -15.64 -7.13
CA ASP A 358 12.23 -15.25 -6.60
C ASP A 358 11.22 -15.09 -7.73
N LEU A 359 10.23 -15.96 -7.76
CA LEU A 359 9.12 -15.91 -8.70
C LEU A 359 7.96 -15.03 -8.19
N GLY A 360 8.05 -14.56 -6.95
CA GLY A 360 7.20 -13.52 -6.39
C GLY A 360 6.17 -14.02 -5.38
N LEU A 361 5.14 -13.19 -5.17
CA LEU A 361 4.14 -13.30 -4.10
C LEU A 361 2.74 -13.38 -4.69
N ASP A 362 1.95 -14.35 -4.26
CA ASP A 362 0.57 -14.55 -4.71
C ASP A 362 -0.38 -14.80 -3.54
N ASN A 363 -1.68 -14.55 -3.72
CA ASN A 363 -2.70 -14.68 -2.69
C ASN A 363 -3.42 -16.04 -2.73
N VAL A 364 -2.68 -17.13 -2.94
CA VAL A 364 -3.21 -18.50 -3.06
C VAL A 364 -2.89 -19.31 -1.80
N PHE A 365 -3.93 -19.73 -1.09
CA PHE A 365 -3.84 -20.55 0.12
C PHE A 365 -5.18 -21.20 0.44
N ASP A 366 -5.16 -22.32 1.16
CA ASP A 366 -6.36 -23.05 1.59
C ASP A 366 -6.33 -23.34 3.09
N TYR A 367 -7.50 -23.36 3.71
CA TYR A 367 -7.68 -23.76 5.12
C TYR A 367 -8.51 -25.03 5.22
N ASP A 368 -8.24 -25.85 6.23
CA ASP A 368 -9.12 -26.95 6.58
C ASP A 368 -10.36 -26.48 7.38
N ASP A 369 -11.28 -27.42 7.65
CA ASP A 369 -12.51 -27.16 8.42
C ASP A 369 -12.25 -26.65 9.86
N GLU A 370 -11.03 -26.82 10.38
CA GLU A 370 -10.61 -26.37 11.71
C GLU A 370 -9.90 -25.01 11.67
N GLY A 371 -9.67 -24.44 10.48
CA GLY A 371 -8.98 -23.17 10.27
C GLY A 371 -7.45 -23.28 10.26
N ASN A 372 -6.90 -24.49 10.06
CA ASN A 372 -5.46 -24.68 9.88
C ASN A 372 -5.09 -24.45 8.41
N LEU A 373 -3.99 -23.72 8.17
CA LEU A 373 -3.48 -23.49 6.81
C LEU A 373 -2.89 -24.79 6.24
N ILE A 374 -3.30 -25.13 5.03
CA ILE A 374 -2.87 -26.33 4.31
C ILE A 374 -1.55 -26.04 3.56
N GLY A 375 -0.53 -26.83 3.86
CA GLY A 375 0.78 -26.78 3.21
C GLY A 375 0.81 -27.69 1.99
N GLU A 376 0.08 -27.33 0.94
CA GLU A 376 0.14 -28.00 -0.37
C GLU A 376 0.47 -26.98 -1.46
N TYR A 377 1.32 -27.39 -2.40
CA TYR A 377 1.67 -26.59 -3.57
C TYR A 377 1.84 -27.50 -4.78
N ASP A 378 1.25 -27.12 -5.91
CA ASP A 378 1.12 -27.99 -7.09
C ASP A 378 2.27 -27.83 -8.11
N ASN A 379 3.27 -27.00 -7.80
CA ASN A 379 4.39 -26.64 -8.68
C ASN A 379 4.01 -25.85 -9.93
N THR A 380 2.82 -25.23 -9.95
CA THR A 380 2.44 -24.34 -11.03
C THR A 380 2.71 -22.88 -10.70
N TRP A 381 3.08 -22.10 -11.72
CA TRP A 381 3.29 -20.66 -11.59
C TRP A 381 2.88 -19.89 -12.84
N LEU A 382 2.69 -18.58 -12.70
CA LEU A 382 2.24 -17.70 -13.77
C LEU A 382 3.26 -17.62 -14.91
N THR A 383 2.72 -17.71 -16.12
CA THR A 383 3.47 -17.56 -17.38
C THR A 383 2.76 -16.61 -18.33
N MET A 384 3.53 -15.91 -19.17
CA MET A 384 3.03 -15.13 -20.30
C MET A 384 3.58 -15.73 -21.60
N ASN A 385 2.66 -16.20 -22.44
CA ASN A 385 2.98 -16.92 -23.67
C ASN A 385 3.97 -18.09 -23.43
N GLY A 386 3.86 -18.75 -22.27
CA GLY A 386 4.72 -19.86 -21.84
C GLY A 386 6.05 -19.48 -21.19
N ASN A 387 6.37 -18.18 -21.08
CA ASN A 387 7.54 -17.71 -20.34
C ASN A 387 7.16 -17.45 -18.88
N VAL A 388 7.94 -17.99 -17.94
CA VAL A 388 7.75 -17.76 -16.50
C VAL A 388 7.95 -16.29 -16.16
N MET A 389 7.13 -15.77 -15.25
CA MET A 389 7.18 -14.39 -14.79
C MET A 389 7.34 -14.33 -13.27
N ALA A 390 8.05 -13.31 -12.77
CA ALA A 390 7.96 -12.96 -11.37
C ALA A 390 6.67 -12.16 -11.14
N TYR A 391 5.68 -12.70 -10.41
CA TYR A 391 4.40 -12.05 -10.19
C TYR A 391 4.26 -11.63 -8.72
N TYR A 392 3.78 -10.41 -8.50
CA TYR A 392 3.54 -9.88 -7.17
C TYR A 392 2.10 -9.39 -7.08
N HIS A 393 1.29 -10.05 -6.25
CA HIS A 393 -0.02 -9.59 -5.85
C HIS A 393 0.06 -8.18 -5.23
N THR A 394 -0.99 -7.39 -5.42
CA THR A 394 -1.09 -6.04 -4.86
C THR A 394 -2.40 -5.75 -4.16
N ASP A 395 -3.52 -6.23 -4.71
CA ASP A 395 -4.83 -5.92 -4.17
C ASP A 395 -5.88 -6.95 -4.60
N THR A 396 -6.92 -7.07 -3.77
CA THR A 396 -8.12 -7.85 -4.08
C THR A 396 -9.35 -7.02 -3.69
N VAL A 397 -10.19 -6.74 -4.67
CA VAL A 397 -11.40 -5.93 -4.51
C VAL A 397 -12.62 -6.82 -4.75
N GLU A 398 -13.56 -6.83 -3.81
CA GLU A 398 -14.87 -7.45 -3.98
C GLU A 398 -15.86 -6.41 -4.53
N GLU A 399 -16.47 -6.71 -5.67
CA GLU A 399 -17.53 -5.88 -6.25
C GLU A 399 -18.88 -6.09 -5.52
N GLU A 400 -19.85 -5.20 -5.74
CA GLU A 400 -21.16 -5.26 -5.06
C GLU A 400 -21.95 -6.56 -5.32
N ASP A 401 -21.65 -7.27 -6.41
CA ASP A 401 -22.27 -8.55 -6.77
C ASP A 401 -21.53 -9.78 -6.21
N GLY A 402 -20.43 -9.56 -5.48
CA GLY A 402 -19.59 -10.59 -4.87
C GLY A 402 -18.51 -11.15 -5.80
N SER A 403 -18.36 -10.62 -7.02
CA SER A 403 -17.22 -10.95 -7.88
C SER A 403 -15.92 -10.34 -7.34
N LEU A 404 -14.78 -10.97 -7.61
CA LEU A 404 -13.47 -10.53 -7.13
C LEU A 404 -12.62 -10.03 -8.29
N ILE A 405 -11.98 -8.88 -8.10
CA ILE A 405 -10.94 -8.34 -8.97
C ILE A 405 -9.61 -8.44 -8.22
N VAL A 406 -8.72 -9.31 -8.67
CA VAL A 406 -7.34 -9.42 -8.17
C VAL A 406 -6.42 -8.64 -9.08
N SER A 407 -5.54 -7.83 -8.51
CA SER A 407 -4.55 -7.05 -9.25
C SER A 407 -3.14 -7.35 -8.76
N GLY A 408 -2.19 -7.36 -9.68
CA GLY A 408 -0.78 -7.53 -9.37
C GLY A 408 0.11 -6.96 -10.46
N TYR A 409 1.42 -7.12 -10.30
CA TYR A 409 2.39 -6.68 -11.30
C TYR A 409 3.51 -7.69 -11.55
N VAL A 410 4.15 -7.54 -12.70
CA VAL A 410 5.34 -8.27 -13.12
C VAL A 410 6.44 -7.27 -13.46
N PRO A 411 7.59 -7.25 -12.75
CA PRO A 411 8.70 -6.41 -13.10
C PRO A 411 9.33 -6.85 -14.42
N ALA A 412 9.56 -5.91 -15.32
CA ALA A 412 10.12 -6.17 -16.64
C ALA A 412 10.87 -4.95 -17.21
N PHE A 413 11.58 -5.15 -18.32
CA PHE A 413 11.95 -4.07 -19.23
C PHE A 413 11.06 -4.12 -20.47
N LEU A 414 10.46 -2.98 -20.81
CA LEU A 414 9.72 -2.77 -22.04
C LEU A 414 10.58 -1.92 -22.98
N ASN A 415 11.04 -2.51 -24.08
CA ASN A 415 11.92 -1.85 -25.05
C ASN A 415 13.18 -1.22 -24.42
N GLY A 416 13.68 -1.78 -23.32
CA GLY A 416 14.86 -1.30 -22.59
C GLY A 416 14.56 -0.30 -21.47
N GLU A 417 13.30 0.08 -21.22
CA GLU A 417 12.89 0.91 -20.08
C GLU A 417 12.32 0.03 -18.97
N ARG A 418 12.71 0.27 -17.70
CA ARG A 418 12.21 -0.49 -16.55
C ARG A 418 10.74 -0.16 -16.31
N VAL A 419 9.91 -1.19 -16.27
CA VAL A 419 8.46 -1.09 -16.06
C VAL A 419 7.95 -2.18 -15.10
N GLU A 420 6.75 -1.97 -14.60
CA GLU A 420 5.89 -2.97 -13.98
C GLU A 420 4.72 -3.24 -14.92
N LEU A 421 4.63 -4.45 -15.46
CA LEU A 421 3.47 -4.89 -16.22
C LEU A 421 2.32 -5.12 -15.25
N LEU A 422 1.18 -4.48 -15.48
CA LEU A 422 0.01 -4.54 -14.62
C LEU A 422 -0.92 -5.66 -15.09
N LEU A 423 -1.25 -6.57 -14.18
CA LEU A 423 -2.13 -7.71 -14.42
C LEU A 423 -3.42 -7.59 -13.60
N ILE A 424 -4.54 -8.02 -14.18
CA ILE A 424 -5.82 -8.19 -13.48
C ILE A 424 -6.35 -9.61 -13.69
N PHE A 425 -7.06 -10.12 -12.69
CA PHE A 425 -7.84 -11.35 -12.75
C PHE A 425 -9.26 -11.02 -12.29
N ASP A 426 -10.25 -11.28 -13.15
CA ASP A 426 -11.66 -11.01 -12.92
C ASP A 426 -12.50 -12.08 -13.64
N ASP A 427 -13.83 -12.01 -13.53
CA ASP A 427 -14.74 -12.98 -14.16
C ASP A 427 -14.64 -13.01 -15.70
N ASP A 428 -14.28 -11.88 -16.32
CA ASP A 428 -14.05 -11.79 -17.77
C ASP A 428 -12.68 -12.37 -18.17
N ASN A 429 -11.71 -12.36 -17.26
CA ASN A 429 -10.32 -12.76 -17.47
C ASN A 429 -9.83 -13.69 -16.34
N PRO A 430 -10.41 -14.90 -16.17
CA PRO A 430 -10.11 -15.79 -15.06
C PRO A 430 -8.70 -16.39 -15.10
N GLN A 431 -7.98 -16.22 -16.21
CA GLN A 431 -6.58 -16.63 -16.36
C GLN A 431 -5.61 -15.45 -16.27
N GLY A 432 -6.13 -14.23 -16.12
CA GLY A 432 -5.36 -13.00 -16.08
C GLY A 432 -5.31 -12.27 -17.42
N ALA A 433 -5.27 -10.94 -17.35
CA ALA A 433 -5.06 -10.06 -18.50
C ALA A 433 -4.06 -8.95 -18.16
N VAL A 434 -3.19 -8.61 -19.11
CA VAL A 434 -2.29 -7.46 -18.99
C VAL A 434 -3.03 -6.19 -19.39
N ILE A 435 -3.13 -5.24 -18.48
CA ILE A 435 -3.89 -3.97 -18.67
C ILE A 435 -2.99 -2.78 -19.00
N GLY A 436 -1.67 -2.94 -18.93
CA GLY A 436 -0.69 -1.92 -19.29
C GLY A 436 0.65 -2.13 -18.58
N ALA A 437 1.56 -1.18 -18.73
CA ALA A 437 2.87 -1.19 -18.10
C ALA A 437 3.21 0.16 -17.47
N ARG A 438 3.54 0.25 -16.18
CA ARG A 438 3.92 1.51 -15.54
C ARG A 438 5.44 1.65 -15.49
N PRO A 439 6.05 2.80 -15.85
CA PRO A 439 7.48 3.00 -15.69
C PRO A 439 7.87 3.06 -14.21
N VAL A 440 9.01 2.45 -13.88
CA VAL A 440 9.64 2.54 -12.57
C VAL A 440 10.81 3.51 -12.67
N TYR A 441 10.75 4.61 -11.93
CA TYR A 441 11.89 5.53 -11.79
C TYR A 441 12.69 5.14 -10.56
N GLU A 442 14.03 5.06 -10.68
CA GLU A 442 14.90 4.93 -9.51
C GLU A 442 14.59 6.07 -8.52
N GLU A 443 14.62 5.76 -7.22
CA GLU A 443 14.39 6.71 -6.12
C GLU A 443 15.29 7.95 -6.25
N SER A 444 14.85 8.92 -7.05
CA SER A 444 15.32 10.30 -6.95
C SER A 444 14.52 10.96 -5.83
N ASP A 445 15.10 11.93 -5.11
CA ASP A 445 14.52 12.68 -3.97
C ASP A 445 13.10 13.25 -4.17
N ASN A 446 12.48 13.08 -5.34
CA ASN A 446 11.08 13.38 -5.60
C ASN A 446 10.32 12.04 -5.73
N ASP A 447 9.57 11.66 -4.69
CA ASP A 447 8.59 10.56 -4.66
C ASP A 447 7.41 10.79 -5.64
N THR A 448 7.69 11.16 -6.90
CA THR A 448 6.69 11.46 -7.91
C THR A 448 6.29 10.18 -8.64
N VAL A 449 5.03 9.78 -8.48
CA VAL A 449 4.45 8.63 -9.19
C VAL A 449 4.14 9.02 -10.64
N ALA A 450 4.53 8.17 -11.59
CA ALA A 450 4.30 8.40 -13.01
C ALA A 450 2.79 8.38 -13.34
N LYS A 451 2.32 9.32 -14.17
CA LYS A 451 0.93 9.40 -14.67
C LYS A 451 0.49 8.21 -15.56
N ASN A 452 1.38 7.33 -15.99
CA ASN A 452 1.14 6.53 -17.21
C ASN A 452 1.30 5.03 -17.02
N ALA A 453 0.23 4.28 -17.26
CA ALA A 453 0.34 2.93 -17.79
C ALA A 453 0.48 3.00 -19.32
N ILE A 454 1.61 2.55 -19.83
CA ILE A 454 1.97 2.37 -21.24
C ILE A 454 1.15 1.19 -21.78
N ALA A 455 0.38 1.43 -22.85
CA ALA A 455 -0.28 0.35 -23.57
C ALA A 455 0.74 -0.41 -24.43
N LEU A 456 0.75 -1.74 -24.30
CA LEU A 456 1.58 -2.63 -25.09
C LEU A 456 1.17 -2.63 -26.56
N LYS A 457 2.14 -2.77 -27.47
CA LYS A 457 1.97 -2.74 -28.92
C LYS A 457 2.63 -3.94 -29.60
N ASP A 458 2.20 -4.19 -30.82
CA ASP A 458 2.81 -5.19 -31.69
C ASP A 458 4.29 -4.86 -31.93
N GLY A 459 5.15 -5.85 -31.74
CA GLY A 459 6.61 -5.73 -31.85
C GLY A 459 7.32 -5.20 -30.60
N ASP A 460 6.60 -4.89 -29.51
CA ASP A 460 7.24 -4.53 -28.24
C ASP A 460 8.06 -5.70 -27.69
N LYS A 461 9.26 -5.39 -27.19
CA LYS A 461 10.17 -6.34 -26.55
C LYS A 461 9.99 -6.29 -25.03
N LEU A 462 9.61 -7.42 -24.43
CA LEU A 462 9.52 -7.62 -22.99
C LEU A 462 10.66 -8.51 -22.50
N GLU A 463 11.32 -8.07 -21.43
CA GLU A 463 12.35 -8.83 -20.73
C GLU A 463 11.97 -8.89 -19.25
N PHE A 464 11.48 -10.03 -18.78
CA PHE A 464 11.05 -10.18 -17.39
C PHE A 464 12.25 -10.10 -16.45
N VAL A 465 12.00 -9.63 -15.24
CA VAL A 465 13.01 -9.44 -14.20
C VAL A 465 12.57 -10.19 -12.95
N CYS A 466 13.52 -10.72 -12.21
CA CYS A 466 13.30 -11.40 -10.93
C CYS A 466 14.42 -11.04 -9.96
N ASP A 467 14.18 -11.16 -8.66
CA ASP A 467 15.22 -11.03 -7.66
C ASP A 467 15.93 -12.37 -7.44
N TYR A 468 17.23 -12.33 -7.14
CA TYR A 468 18.05 -13.52 -6.99
C TYR A 468 18.82 -13.54 -5.67
N TYR A 469 18.85 -14.72 -5.06
CA TYR A 469 19.46 -14.96 -3.77
C TYR A 469 20.47 -16.09 -3.85
N SER A 470 21.67 -15.89 -3.28
CA SER A 470 22.64 -16.99 -3.17
C SER A 470 22.22 -18.04 -2.14
N TYR A 471 22.84 -19.22 -2.17
CA TYR A 471 22.67 -20.22 -1.11
C TYR A 471 23.21 -19.77 0.26
N GLU A 472 24.08 -18.77 0.29
CA GLU A 472 24.52 -18.11 1.53
C GLU A 472 23.48 -17.11 2.05
N GLY A 473 22.43 -16.83 1.28
CA GLY A 473 21.36 -15.92 1.66
C GLY A 473 21.75 -14.45 1.54
N GLU A 474 22.53 -14.10 0.52
CA GLU A 474 22.74 -12.72 0.15
C GLU A 474 21.88 -12.39 -1.06
N TYR A 475 21.05 -11.34 -0.96
CA TYR A 475 20.46 -10.71 -2.15
C TYR A 475 21.61 -10.26 -3.03
N GLN A 476 21.63 -10.74 -4.27
CA GLN A 476 22.71 -10.39 -5.20
C GLN A 476 22.33 -9.19 -6.05
N ASP A 477 21.29 -9.33 -6.86
CA ASP A 477 20.78 -8.31 -7.77
C ASP A 477 19.44 -8.78 -8.37
N SER A 478 18.81 -7.95 -9.20
CA SER A 478 17.73 -8.39 -10.07
C SER A 478 18.27 -8.89 -11.42
N TYR A 479 17.78 -10.05 -11.88
CA TYR A 479 18.24 -10.74 -13.09
C TYR A 479 17.14 -10.89 -14.12
N TYR A 480 17.52 -11.01 -15.40
CA TYR A 480 16.58 -11.32 -16.48
C TYR A 480 16.07 -12.75 -16.34
N LEU A 481 14.75 -12.90 -16.37
CA LEU A 481 14.07 -14.18 -16.27
C LEU A 481 13.68 -14.69 -17.66
N GLY A 482 14.32 -15.78 -18.09
CA GLY A 482 14.06 -16.40 -19.39
C GLY A 482 14.58 -15.60 -20.58
N GLU A 483 14.03 -15.88 -21.76
CA GLU A 483 14.41 -15.22 -23.01
C GLU A 483 13.50 -14.01 -23.29
N PRO A 484 13.99 -12.98 -24.01
CA PRO A 484 13.16 -11.84 -24.39
C PRO A 484 11.93 -12.25 -25.21
N LEU A 485 10.76 -11.77 -24.81
CA LEU A 485 9.50 -11.98 -25.49
C LEU A 485 9.21 -10.81 -26.44
N ILE A 486 9.05 -11.10 -27.74
CA ILE A 486 8.53 -10.12 -28.70
C ILE A 486 7.03 -10.32 -28.84
N LEU A 487 6.25 -9.27 -28.57
CA LEU A 487 4.80 -9.34 -28.63
C LEU A 487 4.30 -9.39 -30.08
N ASP A 488 3.56 -10.44 -30.42
CA ASP A 488 2.70 -10.49 -31.61
C ASP A 488 1.25 -10.34 -31.18
N MET A 489 0.67 -9.16 -31.46
CA MET A 489 -0.71 -8.86 -31.05
C MET A 489 -1.74 -9.65 -31.85
N ASN A 490 -1.36 -10.33 -32.94
CA ASN A 490 -2.23 -11.24 -33.66
C ASN A 490 -2.34 -12.60 -32.95
N GLU A 491 -1.27 -13.07 -32.30
CA GLU A 491 -1.30 -14.28 -31.46
C GLU A 491 -1.98 -14.02 -30.11
N GLY A 492 -1.96 -12.77 -29.68
CA GLY A 492 -2.53 -12.30 -28.42
C GLY A 492 -1.60 -12.57 -27.24
N ILE A 493 -1.94 -11.97 -26.10
CA ILE A 493 -1.28 -12.20 -24.82
C ILE A 493 -2.06 -13.28 -24.08
N LYS A 494 -1.38 -14.37 -23.69
CA LYS A 494 -1.96 -15.46 -22.91
C LYS A 494 -1.25 -15.58 -21.58
N ILE A 495 -1.99 -15.35 -20.51
CA ILE A 495 -1.57 -15.64 -19.15
C ILE A 495 -2.11 -17.03 -18.76
N ALA A 496 -1.28 -17.83 -18.11
CA ALA A 496 -1.66 -19.16 -17.63
C ALA A 496 -0.75 -19.63 -16.50
N ASN A 497 -1.30 -20.44 -15.58
CA ASN A 497 -0.50 -21.22 -14.63
C ASN A 497 0.02 -22.49 -15.31
N MET A 498 1.34 -22.69 -15.27
CA MET A 498 2.00 -23.85 -15.87
C MET A 498 2.93 -24.52 -14.86
N ASP A 499 3.06 -25.85 -14.96
CA ASP A 499 4.04 -26.64 -14.19
C ASP A 499 5.46 -26.17 -14.53
N ILE A 500 6.18 -25.64 -13.53
CA ILE A 500 7.55 -25.12 -13.64
C ILE A 500 8.60 -26.13 -13.16
N GLY A 501 8.20 -27.37 -12.88
CA GLY A 501 9.07 -28.48 -12.54
C GLY A 501 9.25 -28.71 -11.03
N LYS A 502 10.27 -29.49 -10.66
CA LYS A 502 10.44 -30.02 -9.29
C LYS A 502 11.50 -29.30 -8.45
N SER A 503 12.19 -28.33 -9.02
CA SER A 503 13.21 -27.53 -8.31
C SER A 503 12.59 -26.31 -7.65
N VAL A 504 11.32 -26.39 -7.27
CA VAL A 504 10.55 -25.27 -6.73
C VAL A 504 10.47 -25.39 -5.22
N ARG A 505 10.58 -24.27 -4.53
CA ARG A 505 10.36 -24.15 -3.10
C ARG A 505 9.30 -23.10 -2.87
N ALA A 506 8.19 -23.49 -2.28
CA ALA A 506 7.14 -22.58 -1.87
C ALA A 506 7.16 -22.41 -0.35
N VAL A 507 6.95 -21.19 0.13
CA VAL A 507 6.86 -20.82 1.54
C VAL A 507 5.72 -19.83 1.69
N TYR A 508 5.06 -19.81 2.84
CA TYR A 508 4.08 -18.76 3.12
C TYR A 508 4.75 -17.61 3.87
N LYS A 509 4.51 -16.39 3.42
CA LYS A 509 4.87 -15.14 4.09
C LYS A 509 3.67 -14.67 4.88
N LEU A 510 3.83 -14.49 6.19
CA LEU A 510 2.83 -13.92 7.09
C LEU A 510 3.29 -12.52 7.50
N THR A 511 2.41 -11.53 7.44
CA THR A 511 2.68 -10.17 7.92
C THR A 511 1.83 -9.89 9.15
N ASP A 512 2.45 -9.46 10.26
CA ASP A 512 1.75 -9.22 11.53
C ASP A 512 1.23 -7.77 11.68
N ILE A 513 0.57 -7.50 12.81
CA ILE A 513 0.04 -6.18 13.20
C ILE A 513 1.08 -5.05 13.33
N TYR A 514 2.37 -5.36 13.22
CA TYR A 514 3.46 -4.38 13.20
C TYR A 514 4.06 -4.23 11.80
N GLU A 515 3.41 -4.76 10.75
CA GLU A 515 3.96 -4.83 9.39
C GLU A 515 5.29 -5.61 9.38
N GLN A 516 5.49 -6.57 10.29
CA GLN A 516 6.65 -7.45 10.28
C GLN A 516 6.31 -8.73 9.51
N SER A 517 7.16 -9.06 8.53
CA SER A 517 7.02 -10.30 7.78
C SER A 517 7.78 -11.47 8.43
N TYR A 518 7.18 -12.65 8.38
CA TYR A 518 7.71 -13.94 8.80
C TYR A 518 7.46 -14.96 7.68
N TRP A 519 8.31 -15.99 7.59
CA TRP A 519 8.14 -17.06 6.61
C TRP A 519 7.99 -18.40 7.31
N THR A 520 7.03 -19.23 6.87
CA THR A 520 6.92 -20.63 7.27
C THR A 520 8.10 -21.43 6.73
N GLN A 521 8.32 -22.65 7.23
CA GLN A 521 9.20 -23.61 6.53
C GLN A 521 8.74 -23.86 5.09
N VAL A 522 9.66 -24.32 4.23
CA VAL A 522 9.33 -24.78 2.88
C VAL A 522 8.20 -25.81 2.95
N ILE A 523 7.19 -25.60 2.10
CA ILE A 523 6.04 -26.49 1.96
C ILE A 523 6.57 -27.91 1.62
N PRO A 524 6.20 -28.95 2.39
CA PRO A 524 6.88 -30.26 2.32
C PRO A 524 6.66 -31.10 1.07
#